data_AF-A0A2T9X4N1-F1
#
_entry.id   AF-A0A2T9X4N1-F1
#
_cell.length_a   1.000
_cell.length_b   1.000
_cell.length_c   1.000
_cell.angle_alpha   90.00
_cell.angle_beta   90.00
_cell.angle_gamma   90.00
#
_symmetry.space_group_name_H-M   'P 1'
#
loop_
_entity.id
_entity.type
_entity.pdbx_description
1 polymer ?
#
loop_
_entity_poly.entity_id
_entity_poly.type
_entity_poly.pdbx_seq_one_letter_code
_entity_poly.pdbx_strand_id
1 'polypeptide(L)'
;MAGCNGSFKTTFLEALTVALSIISQNVYNVRSTFTLASTLRMDSLWHYFLAKGGMDISLNEYRITHASLDDLFKVRPIQPLQDLALPNGFKLTKDDKVIRILRIDIAQNSVLSIQDITPDEIKRLPNYRFVAFSIPNPISVDFINSFLSSVSFASVKDILKKLLNLELVGMKPDEFGRPNIVVTENENDVEIQFLGSGFASLILLTLASSNDIVIYDNIENHLHPQLMFKAIELMKESNSQWFITTQSMEFLDYLLTETDGVNVMVYEFMRRGNSIHIKQIEGSYAKELSQELSEDLRGAC
;
A
#
# COMPACT_ATOMS: atom_id res chain seq x y z
N MET A 1 7.33 17.29 8.42
CA MET A 1 8.17 16.41 7.58
C MET A 1 7.47 15.07 7.54
N ALA A 2 6.63 14.87 6.53
CA ALA A 2 6.14 13.56 6.10
C ALA A 2 6.76 13.33 4.71
N GLY A 3 7.12 12.08 4.39
CA GLY A 3 7.98 11.74 3.26
C GLY A 3 9.46 11.99 3.53
N CYS A 4 10.17 10.96 4.00
CA CYS A 4 11.63 10.96 4.06
C CYS A 4 12.20 10.58 2.70
N ASN A 5 11.87 11.37 1.67
CA ASN A 5 12.49 11.44 0.35
C ASN A 5 11.72 12.52 -0.39
N GLY A 6 12.39 13.52 -0.97
CA GLY A 6 11.79 14.67 -1.66
C GLY A 6 10.92 14.36 -2.88
N SER A 7 10.36 13.15 -3.01
CA SER A 7 9.46 12.70 -4.07
C SER A 7 8.00 12.64 -3.59
N PHE A 8 7.15 13.47 -4.19
CA PHE A 8 5.76 13.71 -3.84
C PHE A 8 4.79 12.53 -4.01
N LYS A 9 5.21 11.47 -4.73
CA LYS A 9 4.47 10.21 -4.84
C LYS A 9 4.15 9.61 -3.47
N THR A 10 5.09 9.73 -2.51
CA THR A 10 4.93 9.17 -1.17
C THR A 10 3.75 9.81 -0.45
N THR A 11 3.55 11.13 -0.56
CA THR A 11 2.40 11.82 0.07
C THR A 11 1.05 11.37 -0.48
N PHE A 12 0.96 11.07 -1.78
CA PHE A 12 -0.27 10.52 -2.35
C PHE A 12 -0.55 9.11 -1.83
N LEU A 13 0.47 8.24 -1.81
CA LEU A 13 0.34 6.88 -1.27
C LEU A 13 0.00 6.88 0.23
N GLU A 14 0.59 7.81 1.00
CA GLU A 14 0.27 8.07 2.41
C GLU A 14 -1.21 8.41 2.58
N ALA A 15 -1.68 9.41 1.83
CA ALA A 15 -3.06 9.87 1.84
C ALA A 15 -4.06 8.76 1.46
N LEU A 16 -3.77 8.01 0.38
CA LEU A 16 -4.59 6.89 -0.07
C LEU A 16 -4.62 5.76 0.97
N THR A 17 -3.47 5.42 1.56
CA THR A 17 -3.37 4.40 2.61
C THR A 17 -4.17 4.78 3.84
N VAL A 18 -4.12 6.04 4.29
CA VAL A 18 -4.95 6.54 5.40
C VAL A 18 -6.43 6.50 5.04
N ALA A 19 -6.78 6.92 3.82
CA ALA A 19 -8.17 6.89 3.35
C ALA A 19 -8.74 5.47 3.35
N LEU A 20 -7.99 4.49 2.83
CA LEU A 20 -8.40 3.10 2.86
C LEU A 20 -8.46 2.53 4.28
N SER A 21 -7.51 2.89 5.14
CA SER A 21 -7.47 2.46 6.55
C SER A 21 -8.69 2.94 7.33
N ILE A 22 -9.13 4.19 7.10
CA ILE A 22 -10.27 4.77 7.82
C ILE A 22 -11.62 4.35 7.25
N ILE A 23 -11.71 3.92 5.98
CA ILE A 23 -12.97 3.39 5.42
C ILE A 23 -13.10 1.88 5.58
N SER A 24 -12.00 1.12 5.58
CA SER A 24 -12.04 -0.35 5.68
C SER A 24 -12.37 -0.80 7.10
N GLN A 25 -13.35 -1.69 7.24
CA GLN A 25 -13.81 -2.21 8.53
C GLN A 25 -12.86 -3.24 9.16
N ASN A 26 -11.74 -3.58 8.51
CA ASN A 26 -10.85 -4.61 9.00
C ASN A 26 -9.90 -4.08 10.10
N VAL A 27 -10.48 -3.85 11.28
CA VAL A 27 -9.81 -3.36 12.50
C VAL A 27 -8.67 -4.31 12.96
N TYR A 28 -8.67 -5.57 12.52
CA TYR A 28 -7.68 -6.57 12.94
C TYR A 28 -6.30 -6.40 12.31
N ASN A 29 -6.14 -5.59 11.26
CA ASN A 29 -4.87 -5.50 10.53
C ASN A 29 -4.28 -4.10 10.41
N VAL A 30 -4.86 -3.10 11.09
CA VAL A 30 -4.42 -1.70 10.99
C VAL A 30 -2.92 -1.58 11.31
N ARG A 31 -2.43 -2.28 12.34
CA ARG A 31 -1.00 -2.35 12.68
C ARG A 31 -0.17 -2.91 11.51
N SER A 32 -0.55 -4.07 10.96
CA SER A 32 0.17 -4.66 9.83
C SER A 32 0.13 -3.77 8.59
N THR A 33 -1.00 -3.11 8.31
CA THR A 33 -1.12 -2.12 7.23
C THR A 33 -0.09 -1.01 7.42
N PHE A 34 0.03 -0.44 8.61
CA PHE A 34 1.02 0.62 8.86
C PHE A 34 2.46 0.12 8.85
N THR A 35 2.72 -1.10 9.34
CA THR A 35 4.03 -1.76 9.23
C THR A 35 4.41 -1.97 7.77
N LEU A 36 3.51 -2.52 6.94
CA LEU A 36 3.72 -2.68 5.51
C LEU A 36 3.89 -1.33 4.81
N ALA A 37 3.04 -0.35 5.10
CA ALA A 37 3.12 0.98 4.49
C ALA A 37 4.43 1.71 4.82
N SER A 38 5.08 1.44 5.96
CA SER A 38 6.42 1.99 6.25
C SER A 38 7.48 1.60 5.21
N THR A 39 7.28 0.50 4.48
CA THR A 39 8.17 0.12 3.37
C THR A 39 8.04 1.06 2.16
N LEU A 40 6.98 1.85 2.04
CA LEU A 40 6.76 2.84 0.97
C LEU A 40 7.64 4.10 1.15
N ARG A 41 8.82 3.96 1.77
CA ARG A 41 9.72 5.05 2.20
C ARG A 41 9.08 6.01 3.20
N MET A 42 8.14 5.50 3.99
CA MET A 42 7.50 6.23 5.07
C MET A 42 8.23 5.91 6.38
N ASP A 43 8.45 6.90 7.24
CA ASP A 43 9.05 6.65 8.56
C ASP A 43 8.12 5.82 9.45
N SER A 44 8.61 5.13 10.48
CA SER A 44 7.75 4.27 11.32
C SER A 44 6.61 5.03 12.04
N LEU A 45 6.72 6.36 12.16
CA LEU A 45 5.74 7.27 12.77
C LEU A 45 5.01 8.14 11.72
N TRP A 46 5.10 7.80 10.42
CA TRP A 46 4.62 8.64 9.33
C TRP A 46 3.18 9.09 9.49
N HIS A 47 2.32 8.17 9.92
CA HIS A 47 0.89 8.40 10.12
C HIS A 47 0.61 9.31 11.32
N TYR A 48 1.44 9.25 12.38
CA TYR A 48 1.38 10.20 13.48
C TYR A 48 1.78 11.60 13.02
N PHE A 49 2.88 11.71 12.27
CA PHE A 49 3.34 13.01 11.75
C PHE A 49 2.41 13.58 10.69
N LEU A 50 1.78 12.73 9.87
CA LEU A 50 0.76 13.15 8.90
C LEU A 50 -0.49 13.66 9.60
N ALA A 51 -0.96 12.97 10.64
CA ALA A 51 -2.07 13.44 11.47
C ALA A 51 -1.74 14.79 12.15
N LYS A 52 -0.52 14.91 12.69
CA LYS A 52 -0.03 16.16 13.32
C LYS A 52 0.18 17.30 12.32
N GLY A 53 0.58 16.99 11.09
CA GLY A 53 0.86 17.95 10.03
C GLY A 53 -0.38 18.59 9.41
N GLY A 54 -1.56 18.02 9.67
CA GLY A 54 -2.82 18.47 9.09
C GLY A 54 -3.00 17.94 7.66
N MET A 55 -3.89 16.95 7.52
CA MET A 55 -4.29 16.40 6.24
C MET A 55 -5.78 16.71 6.01
N ASP A 56 -6.14 17.01 4.76
CA ASP A 56 -7.53 17.24 4.34
C ASP A 56 -7.75 16.57 2.98
N ILE A 57 -8.46 15.45 2.99
CA ILE A 57 -8.84 14.70 1.79
C ILE A 57 -10.35 14.81 1.66
N SER A 58 -10.86 15.14 0.48
CA SER A 58 -12.29 15.09 0.19
C SER A 58 -12.55 14.26 -1.06
N LEU A 59 -13.62 13.46 -1.01
CA LEU A 59 -14.13 12.70 -2.14
C LEU A 59 -15.64 12.64 -2.03
N ASN A 60 -16.34 13.33 -2.94
CA ASN A 60 -17.79 13.52 -2.90
C ASN A 60 -18.25 14.05 -1.53
N GLU A 61 -19.15 13.35 -0.85
CA GLU A 61 -19.66 13.72 0.47
C GLU A 61 -18.73 13.32 1.64
N TYR A 62 -17.66 12.58 1.37
CA TYR A 62 -16.72 12.12 2.39
C TYR A 62 -15.54 13.07 2.51
N ARG A 63 -15.12 13.31 3.75
CA ARG A 63 -13.94 14.11 4.05
C ARG A 63 -13.14 13.50 5.20
N ILE A 64 -11.83 13.41 5.04
CA ILE A 64 -10.89 12.95 6.06
C ILE A 64 -10.06 14.15 6.49
N THR A 65 -10.14 14.47 7.77
CA THR A 65 -9.40 15.59 8.36
C THR A 65 -8.67 15.15 9.63
N HIS A 66 -7.81 16.01 10.17
CA HIS A 66 -7.28 15.82 11.52
C HIS A 66 -8.41 15.76 12.56
N ALA A 67 -8.31 14.84 13.51
CA ALA A 67 -9.21 14.78 14.65
C ALA A 67 -8.77 15.79 15.73
N SER A 68 -9.70 16.52 16.34
CA SER A 68 -9.39 17.37 17.49
C SER A 68 -9.08 16.51 18.72
N LEU A 69 -8.41 17.08 19.74
CA LEU A 69 -8.20 16.37 21.00
C LEU A 69 -9.53 15.90 21.62
N ASP A 70 -10.57 16.73 21.56
CA ASP A 70 -11.91 16.36 22.04
C ASP A 70 -12.50 15.17 21.27
N ASP A 71 -12.27 15.09 19.96
CA ASP A 71 -12.66 13.95 19.15
C ASP A 71 -11.89 12.69 19.57
N LEU A 72 -10.58 12.79 19.81
CA LEU A 72 -9.73 11.67 20.22
C LEU A 72 -10.05 11.14 21.62
N PHE A 73 -10.46 12.01 22.55
CA PHE A 73 -10.89 11.62 23.89
C PHE A 73 -12.19 10.81 23.89
N LYS A 74 -13.00 10.88 22.82
CA LYS A 74 -14.18 10.02 22.66
C LYS A 74 -13.80 8.57 22.39
N VAL A 75 -12.63 8.30 21.79
CA VAL A 75 -12.20 6.96 21.31
C VAL A 75 -11.96 5.97 22.45
N ARG A 76 -11.48 6.44 23.60
CA ARG A 76 -11.36 5.74 24.90
C ARG A 76 -10.64 6.68 25.89
N PRO A 77 -10.92 6.58 27.21
CA PRO A 77 -10.18 7.35 28.19
C PRO A 77 -8.69 6.98 28.15
N ILE A 78 -7.82 8.00 28.11
CA ILE A 78 -6.36 7.82 28.15
C ILE A 78 -6.00 7.35 29.56
N GLN A 79 -5.23 6.26 29.69
CA GLN A 79 -4.63 5.92 30.98
C GLN A 79 -3.71 7.07 31.41
N PRO A 80 -3.52 7.32 32.73
CA PRO A 80 -2.77 8.48 33.20
C PRO A 80 -1.44 8.63 32.44
N LEU A 81 -1.27 9.79 31.82
CA LEU A 81 -0.10 10.15 31.00
C LEU A 81 1.18 10.06 31.85
N GLN A 82 1.84 8.90 31.82
CA GLN A 82 3.25 8.80 32.17
C GLN A 82 4.04 9.10 30.89
N ASP A 83 4.39 10.38 30.70
CA ASP A 83 5.36 10.87 29.71
C ASP A 83 5.08 10.55 28.22
N LEU A 84 3.83 10.26 27.84
CA LEU A 84 3.48 10.00 26.43
C LEU A 84 3.18 11.29 25.66
N ALA A 85 3.55 11.31 24.37
CA ALA A 85 3.13 12.36 23.46
C ALA A 85 1.59 12.41 23.34
N LEU A 86 1.03 13.60 23.12
CA LEU A 86 -0.42 13.76 22.92
C LEU A 86 -0.92 12.87 21.77
N PRO A 87 -2.09 12.22 21.90
CA PRO A 87 -2.64 11.43 20.82
C PRO A 87 -2.91 12.33 19.60
N ASN A 88 -2.73 11.75 18.42
CA ASN A 88 -3.12 12.36 17.15
C ASN A 88 -4.05 11.42 16.41
N GLY A 89 -4.65 11.87 15.31
CA GLY A 89 -5.48 10.99 14.53
C GLY A 89 -6.26 11.68 13.43
N PHE A 90 -7.10 10.88 12.78
CA PHE A 90 -7.93 11.31 11.67
C PHE A 90 -9.41 11.11 12.02
N LYS A 91 -10.26 11.97 11.47
CA LYS A 91 -11.71 11.77 11.48
C LYS A 91 -12.25 11.72 10.07
N LEU A 92 -13.17 10.78 9.86
CA LEU A 92 -13.97 10.68 8.65
C LEU A 92 -15.32 11.33 8.91
N THR A 93 -15.66 12.31 8.09
CA THR A 93 -16.97 12.96 8.09
C THR A 93 -17.72 12.65 6.80
N LYS A 94 -19.04 12.52 6.92
CA LYS A 94 -19.98 12.47 5.80
C LYS A 94 -21.09 13.46 6.06
N ASP A 95 -21.36 14.37 5.11
CA ASP A 95 -22.38 15.41 5.27
C ASP A 95 -22.22 16.16 6.62
N ASP A 96 -20.98 16.54 6.95
CA ASP A 96 -20.55 17.18 8.21
C ASP A 96 -20.74 16.36 9.51
N LYS A 97 -21.19 15.10 9.42
CA LYS A 97 -21.29 14.19 10.57
C LYS A 97 -20.06 13.31 10.69
N VAL A 98 -19.49 13.20 11.89
CA VAL A 98 -18.36 12.30 12.17
C VAL A 98 -18.86 10.87 12.21
N ILE A 99 -18.39 10.05 11.26
CA ILE A 99 -18.78 8.64 11.15
C ILE A 99 -17.67 7.68 11.58
N ARG A 100 -16.41 8.13 11.64
CA ARG A 100 -15.31 7.34 12.22
C ARG A 100 -14.20 8.23 12.73
N ILE A 101 -13.52 7.80 13.80
CA ILE A 101 -12.31 8.43 14.31
C ILE A 101 -11.24 7.35 14.40
N LEU A 102 -10.05 7.63 13.87
CA LEU A 102 -8.85 6.80 13.99
C LEU A 102 -7.85 7.54 14.89
N ARG A 103 -7.66 7.05 16.11
CA ARG A 103 -6.71 7.57 17.10
C ARG A 103 -5.40 6.81 17.01
N ILE A 104 -4.29 7.56 17.09
CA ILE A 104 -2.92 7.09 17.06
C ILE A 104 -2.23 7.54 18.36
N ASP A 105 -1.82 6.57 19.16
CA ASP A 105 -1.05 6.78 20.39
C ASP A 105 0.41 6.41 20.17
N ILE A 106 1.34 7.19 20.72
CA ILE A 106 2.75 6.79 20.83
C ILE A 106 2.99 6.27 22.25
N ALA A 107 3.42 5.01 22.38
CA ALA A 107 3.90 4.47 23.66
C ALA A 107 5.41 4.73 23.86
N GLN A 108 5.92 4.56 25.09
CA GLN A 108 7.31 4.85 25.49
C GLN A 108 8.39 4.16 24.63
N ASN A 109 8.05 3.08 23.90
CA ASN A 109 8.94 2.36 22.98
C ASN A 109 8.62 2.60 21.49
N SER A 110 7.99 3.72 21.14
CA SER A 110 7.47 4.01 19.78
C SER A 110 6.42 3.00 19.30
N VAL A 111 5.84 2.23 20.21
CA VAL A 111 4.76 1.28 19.87
C VAL A 111 3.50 2.10 19.64
N LEU A 112 3.01 2.02 18.41
CA LEU A 112 1.80 2.71 18.00
C LEU A 112 0.58 1.89 18.39
N SER A 113 -0.28 2.46 19.23
CA SER A 113 -1.61 1.93 19.49
C SER A 113 -2.58 2.66 18.59
N ILE A 114 -3.39 1.90 17.86
CA ILE A 114 -4.37 2.45 16.94
C ILE A 114 -5.75 1.98 17.37
N GLN A 115 -6.62 2.94 17.62
CA GLN A 115 -7.95 2.71 18.14
C GLN A 115 -8.95 3.42 17.24
N ASP A 116 -10.10 2.80 17.01
CA ASP A 116 -11.17 3.41 16.25
C ASP A 116 -12.50 3.36 16.99
N ILE A 117 -13.33 4.37 16.71
CA ILE A 117 -14.76 4.36 17.05
C ILE A 117 -15.55 4.66 15.79
N THR A 118 -16.66 3.95 15.63
CA THR A 118 -17.75 4.26 14.70
C THR A 118 -18.90 4.86 15.51
N PRO A 119 -19.05 6.19 15.58
CA PRO A 119 -20.06 6.84 16.43
C PRO A 119 -21.51 6.59 15.96
N ASP A 120 -21.70 6.23 14.69
CA ASP A 120 -23.01 6.02 14.06
C ASP A 120 -23.08 4.59 13.48
N GLU A 121 -23.79 3.68 14.16
CA GLU A 121 -23.89 2.24 13.80
C GLU A 121 -24.63 1.97 12.47
N ILE A 122 -25.19 3.00 11.82
CA ILE A 122 -26.28 2.83 10.84
C ILE A 122 -25.80 2.82 9.37
N LYS A 123 -24.56 3.19 9.04
CA LYS A 123 -24.02 3.06 7.67
C LYS A 123 -22.79 2.16 7.63
N ARG A 124 -22.94 0.96 7.05
CA ARG A 124 -21.81 0.08 6.72
C ARG A 124 -20.91 0.81 5.73
N LEU A 125 -19.71 1.18 6.18
CA LEU A 125 -18.65 1.62 5.30
C LEU A 125 -18.29 0.50 4.31
N PRO A 126 -17.77 0.83 3.12
CA PRO A 126 -17.27 -0.17 2.20
C PRO A 126 -16.23 -1.07 2.88
N ASN A 127 -16.40 -2.38 2.77
CA ASN A 127 -15.47 -3.34 3.36
C ASN A 127 -14.48 -3.84 2.30
N TYR A 128 -13.55 -2.97 1.91
CA TYR A 128 -12.46 -3.36 1.02
C TYR A 128 -11.32 -3.98 1.82
N ARG A 129 -10.81 -5.11 1.34
CA ARG A 129 -9.50 -5.61 1.70
C ARG A 129 -8.44 -4.90 0.87
N PHE A 130 -7.43 -4.36 1.53
CA PHE A 130 -6.31 -3.73 0.82
C PHE A 130 -4.98 -4.04 1.47
N VAL A 131 -3.91 -3.90 0.68
CA VAL A 131 -2.52 -3.98 1.12
C VAL A 131 -1.71 -2.86 0.48
N ALA A 132 -0.83 -2.24 1.24
CA ALA A 132 0.01 -1.13 0.79
C ALA A 132 1.46 -1.37 1.19
N PHE A 133 2.37 -1.53 0.23
CA PHE A 133 3.75 -1.90 0.51
C PHE A 133 4.70 -1.65 -0.67
N SER A 134 6.00 -1.57 -0.38
CA SER A 134 7.06 -1.88 -1.32
C SER A 134 7.83 -3.09 -0.79
N ILE A 135 8.64 -3.73 -1.61
CA ILE A 135 9.41 -4.89 -1.16
C ILE A 135 10.71 -4.39 -0.51
N PRO A 136 10.89 -4.60 0.80
CA PRO A 136 12.15 -4.27 1.45
C PRO A 136 13.25 -5.24 0.99
N ASN A 137 14.46 -4.72 0.87
CA ASN A 137 15.65 -5.53 0.62
C ASN A 137 16.70 -5.25 1.70
N PRO A 138 16.99 -6.19 2.61
CA PRO A 138 16.44 -7.56 2.68
C PRO A 138 14.99 -7.61 3.17
N ILE A 139 14.30 -8.72 2.87
CA ILE A 139 12.93 -8.99 3.37
C ILE A 139 13.01 -9.33 4.87
N SER A 140 12.36 -8.53 5.72
CA SER A 140 12.39 -8.74 7.17
C SER A 140 11.30 -9.71 7.65
N VAL A 141 11.53 -10.32 8.82
CA VAL A 141 10.53 -11.18 9.47
C VAL A 141 9.27 -10.41 9.83
N ASP A 142 9.41 -9.17 10.30
CA ASP A 142 8.26 -8.30 10.61
C ASP A 142 7.42 -7.97 9.37
N PHE A 143 8.09 -7.78 8.22
CA PHE A 143 7.40 -7.62 6.94
C PHE A 143 6.63 -8.88 6.60
N ILE A 144 7.24 -10.07 6.62
CA ILE A 144 6.56 -11.32 6.30
C ILE A 144 5.37 -11.55 7.23
N ASN A 145 5.53 -11.38 8.55
CA ASN A 145 4.44 -11.54 9.51
C ASN A 145 3.25 -10.62 9.20
N SER A 146 3.54 -9.34 8.94
CA SER A 146 2.51 -8.34 8.63
C SER A 146 1.88 -8.60 7.26
N PHE A 147 2.67 -9.07 6.30
CA PHE A 147 2.23 -9.36 4.94
C PHE A 147 1.30 -10.57 4.93
N LEU A 148 1.68 -11.64 5.62
CA LEU A 148 0.91 -12.88 5.69
C LEU A 148 -0.44 -12.70 6.39
N SER A 149 -0.55 -11.78 7.35
CA SER A 149 -1.86 -11.44 7.95
C SER A 149 -2.77 -10.67 6.99
N SER A 150 -2.25 -10.15 5.87
CA SER A 150 -3.00 -9.35 4.89
C SER A 150 -3.39 -10.10 3.62
N VAL A 151 -2.90 -11.32 3.40
CA VAL A 151 -3.08 -12.06 2.13
C VAL A 151 -3.77 -13.40 2.31
N SER A 152 -4.27 -13.97 1.21
CA SER A 152 -4.87 -15.29 1.16
C SER A 152 -4.16 -16.16 0.11
N PHE A 153 -3.50 -17.23 0.56
CA PHE A 153 -2.82 -18.18 -0.32
C PHE A 153 -3.81 -18.92 -1.24
N ALA A 154 -4.99 -19.28 -0.71
CA ALA A 154 -5.98 -20.07 -1.43
C ALA A 154 -6.53 -19.35 -2.67
N SER A 155 -6.65 -18.03 -2.63
CA SER A 155 -7.25 -17.24 -3.72
C SER A 155 -6.30 -17.02 -4.89
N VAL A 156 -5.01 -17.32 -4.75
CA VAL A 156 -3.99 -16.96 -5.76
C VAL A 156 -3.18 -18.16 -6.27
N LYS A 157 -3.47 -19.37 -5.78
CA LYS A 157 -2.75 -20.60 -6.16
C LYS A 157 -2.76 -20.83 -7.66
N ASP A 158 -3.92 -20.65 -8.30
CA ASP A 158 -4.07 -20.87 -9.74
C ASP A 158 -3.36 -19.81 -10.57
N ILE A 159 -3.38 -18.55 -10.11
CA ILE A 159 -2.65 -17.44 -10.73
C ILE A 159 -1.14 -17.71 -10.66
N LEU A 160 -0.64 -18.13 -9.49
CA LEU A 160 0.78 -18.43 -9.31
C LEU A 160 1.25 -19.57 -10.22
N LYS A 161 0.46 -20.64 -10.30
CA LYS A 161 0.75 -21.78 -11.18
C LYS A 161 0.74 -21.37 -12.65
N LYS A 162 -0.23 -20.56 -13.07
CA LYS A 162 -0.34 -20.05 -14.45
C LYS A 162 0.82 -19.14 -14.83
N LEU A 163 1.16 -18.16 -13.98
CA LEU A 163 2.15 -17.14 -14.30
C LEU A 163 3.59 -17.64 -14.13
N LEU A 164 3.87 -18.43 -13.10
CA LEU A 164 5.23 -18.80 -12.71
C LEU A 164 5.55 -20.28 -12.87
N ASN A 165 4.55 -21.13 -13.14
CA ASN A 165 4.71 -22.59 -13.10
C ASN A 165 5.26 -23.08 -11.74
N LEU A 166 4.88 -22.39 -10.66
CA LEU A 166 5.25 -22.72 -9.28
C LEU A 166 4.02 -23.18 -8.51
N GLU A 167 4.18 -24.17 -7.64
CA GLU A 167 3.11 -24.58 -6.73
C GLU A 167 3.29 -23.95 -5.36
N LEU A 168 2.24 -23.30 -4.86
CA LEU A 168 2.25 -22.64 -3.56
C LEU A 168 2.09 -23.67 -2.44
N VAL A 169 3.13 -23.83 -1.63
CA VAL A 169 3.11 -24.71 -0.44
C VAL A 169 2.49 -23.97 0.75
N GLY A 170 2.81 -22.69 0.89
CA GLY A 170 2.29 -21.82 1.95
C GLY A 170 3.40 -21.32 2.87
N MET A 171 3.11 -21.28 4.18
CA MET A 171 4.06 -20.83 5.20
C MET A 171 4.74 -22.03 5.87
N LYS A 172 6.07 -22.03 5.93
CA LYS A 172 6.85 -22.98 6.74
C LYS A 172 7.87 -22.23 7.59
N PRO A 173 8.05 -22.61 8.87
CA PRO A 173 9.14 -22.07 9.67
C PRO A 173 10.49 -22.60 9.19
N ASP A 174 11.53 -21.77 9.24
CA ASP A 174 12.91 -22.22 9.07
C ASP A 174 13.46 -22.94 10.33
N GLU A 175 14.74 -23.31 10.28
CA GLU A 175 15.46 -23.93 11.38
C GLU A 175 15.51 -23.10 12.68
N PHE A 176 15.23 -21.80 12.60
CA PHE A 176 15.16 -20.88 13.74
C PHE A 176 13.71 -20.54 14.14
N GLY A 177 12.71 -21.18 13.53
CA GLY A 177 11.30 -20.94 13.79
C GLY A 177 10.74 -19.67 13.13
N ARG A 178 11.49 -19.03 12.22
CA ARG A 178 11.04 -17.83 11.52
C ARG A 178 10.13 -18.21 10.35
N PRO A 179 8.96 -17.57 10.18
CA PRO A 179 8.04 -17.94 9.12
C PRO A 179 8.58 -17.49 7.76
N ASN A 180 8.61 -18.43 6.81
CA ASN A 180 8.97 -18.21 5.42
C ASN A 180 7.86 -18.64 4.48
N ILE A 181 7.80 -17.98 3.32
CA ILE A 181 6.94 -18.39 2.22
C ILE A 181 7.69 -19.41 1.38
N VAL A 182 7.06 -20.55 1.13
CA VAL A 182 7.64 -21.68 0.41
C VAL A 182 6.80 -22.02 -0.81
N VAL A 183 7.49 -22.31 -1.90
CA VAL A 183 6.91 -22.81 -3.16
C VAL A 183 7.64 -24.07 -3.59
N THR A 184 6.99 -24.90 -4.38
CA THR A 184 7.62 -26.08 -4.98
C THR A 184 8.12 -25.72 -6.38
N GLU A 185 9.41 -25.93 -6.59
CA GLU A 185 10.11 -25.83 -7.88
C GLU A 185 10.80 -27.17 -8.16
N ASN A 186 10.50 -27.81 -9.31
CA ASN A 186 11.12 -29.08 -9.70
C ASN A 186 11.12 -30.14 -8.57
N GLU A 187 9.96 -30.34 -7.94
CA GLU A 187 9.74 -31.29 -6.82
C GLU A 187 10.45 -30.93 -5.50
N ASN A 188 11.15 -29.80 -5.44
CA ASN A 188 11.80 -29.32 -4.21
C ASN A 188 11.06 -28.11 -3.64
N ASP A 189 10.89 -28.11 -2.33
CA ASP A 189 10.35 -26.98 -1.60
C ASP A 189 11.46 -25.95 -1.37
N VAL A 190 11.27 -24.74 -1.88
CA VAL A 190 12.25 -23.65 -1.85
C VAL A 190 11.61 -22.41 -1.22
N GLU A 191 12.33 -21.76 -0.32
CA GLU A 191 11.91 -20.46 0.22
C GLU A 191 12.06 -19.39 -0.86
N ILE A 192 11.09 -18.48 -0.94
CA ILE A 192 11.06 -17.48 -2.02
C ILE A 192 12.32 -16.59 -2.08
N GLN A 193 13.02 -16.43 -0.94
CA GLN A 193 14.24 -15.64 -0.85
C GLN A 193 15.39 -16.22 -1.69
N PHE A 194 15.38 -17.54 -1.94
CA PHE A 194 16.39 -18.25 -2.72
C PHE A 194 16.12 -18.27 -4.23
N LEU A 195 14.93 -17.85 -4.68
CA LEU A 195 14.56 -17.81 -6.10
C LEU A 195 15.05 -16.56 -6.83
N GLY A 196 15.75 -15.67 -6.13
CA GLY A 196 16.15 -14.35 -6.62
C GLY A 196 15.08 -13.28 -6.38
N SER A 197 15.53 -12.04 -6.21
CA SER A 197 14.69 -10.91 -5.79
C SER A 197 13.52 -10.63 -6.75
N GLY A 198 13.70 -10.80 -8.06
CA GLY A 198 12.64 -10.62 -9.05
C GLY A 198 11.51 -11.64 -8.91
N PHE A 199 11.83 -12.94 -8.78
CA PHE A 199 10.82 -13.98 -8.55
C PHE A 199 10.14 -13.82 -7.20
N ALA A 200 10.92 -13.59 -6.14
CA ALA A 200 10.37 -13.30 -4.82
C ALA A 200 9.36 -12.14 -4.88
N SER A 201 9.69 -11.09 -5.64
CA SER A 201 8.84 -9.93 -5.80
C SER A 201 7.53 -10.24 -6.51
N LEU A 202 7.59 -10.99 -7.60
CA LEU A 202 6.41 -11.39 -8.34
C LEU A 202 5.52 -12.36 -7.55
N ILE A 203 6.10 -13.23 -6.72
CA ILE A 203 5.34 -14.09 -5.80
C ILE A 203 4.62 -13.23 -4.75
N LEU A 204 5.29 -12.26 -4.14
CA LEU A 204 4.68 -11.33 -3.19
C LEU A 204 3.57 -10.50 -3.85
N LEU A 205 3.79 -9.97 -5.05
CA LEU A 205 2.73 -9.29 -5.82
C LEU A 205 1.54 -10.21 -6.10
N THR A 206 1.80 -11.47 -6.45
CA THR A 206 0.75 -12.46 -6.68
C THR A 206 -0.04 -12.75 -5.40
N LEU A 207 0.61 -12.82 -4.23
CA LEU A 207 -0.09 -12.94 -2.96
C LEU A 207 -0.88 -11.68 -2.61
N ALA A 208 -0.35 -10.50 -2.91
CA ALA A 208 -1.02 -9.22 -2.66
C ALA A 208 -2.34 -9.11 -3.45
N SER A 209 -2.40 -9.68 -4.65
CA SER A 209 -3.60 -9.71 -5.51
C SER A 209 -4.78 -10.52 -4.94
N SER A 210 -4.60 -11.14 -3.78
CA SER A 210 -5.70 -11.69 -2.98
C SER A 210 -6.60 -10.63 -2.32
N ASN A 211 -6.23 -9.35 -2.41
CA ASN A 211 -6.97 -8.22 -1.87
C ASN A 211 -7.74 -7.48 -2.95
N ASP A 212 -8.78 -6.74 -2.56
CA ASP A 212 -9.58 -5.93 -3.49
C ASP A 212 -8.77 -4.76 -4.05
N ILE A 213 -7.85 -4.20 -3.24
CA ILE A 213 -7.01 -3.07 -3.61
C ILE A 213 -5.55 -3.37 -3.27
N VAL A 214 -4.64 -3.15 -4.21
CA VAL A 214 -3.19 -3.27 -3.99
C VAL A 214 -2.52 -1.94 -4.28
N ILE A 215 -1.79 -1.42 -3.30
CA ILE A 215 -0.96 -0.23 -3.43
C ILE A 215 0.50 -0.67 -3.41
N TYR A 216 1.26 -0.36 -4.48
CA TYR A 216 2.64 -0.79 -4.63
C TYR A 216 3.56 0.33 -5.15
N ASP A 217 4.66 0.62 -4.46
CA ASP A 217 5.62 1.65 -4.89
C ASP A 217 6.80 1.05 -5.69
N ASN A 218 7.11 1.66 -6.83
CA ASN A 218 8.17 1.30 -7.78
C ASN A 218 8.05 -0.15 -8.25
N ILE A 219 6.98 -0.45 -8.99
CA ILE A 219 6.65 -1.79 -9.49
C ILE A 219 7.78 -2.44 -10.30
N GLU A 220 8.59 -1.65 -10.98
CA GLU A 220 9.72 -2.08 -11.78
C GLU A 220 10.93 -2.54 -10.94
N ASN A 221 10.99 -2.20 -9.66
CA ASN A 221 12.12 -2.56 -8.81
C ASN A 221 12.25 -4.08 -8.72
N HIS A 222 13.48 -4.57 -8.92
CA HIS A 222 13.83 -5.99 -8.93
C HIS A 222 13.28 -6.80 -10.11
N LEU A 223 12.43 -6.22 -10.97
CA LEU A 223 11.87 -6.91 -12.12
C LEU A 223 12.74 -6.68 -13.36
N HIS A 224 13.33 -7.75 -13.89
CA HIS A 224 13.86 -7.74 -15.26
C HIS A 224 12.68 -7.64 -16.26
N PRO A 225 12.84 -7.09 -17.47
CA PRO A 225 11.76 -6.91 -18.45
C PRO A 225 10.77 -8.08 -18.60
N GLN A 226 11.26 -9.32 -18.68
CA GLN A 226 10.39 -10.52 -18.74
C GLN A 226 9.45 -10.67 -17.54
N LEU A 227 9.88 -10.29 -16.34
CA LEU A 227 9.04 -10.30 -15.14
C LEU A 227 8.10 -9.11 -15.07
N MET A 228 8.43 -7.98 -15.71
CA MET A 228 7.51 -6.85 -15.84
C MET A 228 6.26 -7.25 -16.64
N PHE A 229 6.45 -7.97 -17.76
CA PHE A 229 5.32 -8.53 -18.52
C PHE A 229 4.44 -9.44 -17.67
N LYS A 230 5.05 -10.33 -16.87
CA LYS A 230 4.29 -11.19 -15.95
C LYS A 230 3.56 -10.41 -14.84
N ALA A 231 4.12 -9.29 -14.38
CA ALA A 231 3.43 -8.41 -13.44
C ALA A 231 2.21 -7.73 -14.10
N ILE A 232 2.30 -7.35 -15.38
CA ILE A 232 1.16 -6.82 -16.14
C ILE A 232 0.10 -7.91 -16.37
N GLU A 233 0.51 -9.13 -16.73
CA GLU A 233 -0.39 -10.29 -16.82
C GLU A 233 -1.09 -10.56 -15.48
N LEU A 234 -0.36 -10.51 -14.36
CA LEU A 234 -0.94 -10.62 -13.02
C LEU A 234 -2.04 -9.56 -12.80
N MET A 235 -1.79 -8.30 -13.16
CA MET A 235 -2.78 -7.24 -13.00
C MET A 235 -4.04 -7.52 -13.82
N LYS A 236 -3.89 -8.01 -15.05
CA LYS A 236 -5.01 -8.38 -15.95
C LYS A 236 -5.82 -9.58 -15.44
N GLU A 237 -5.16 -10.55 -14.83
CA GLU A 237 -5.77 -11.79 -14.34
C GLU A 237 -6.40 -11.65 -12.95
N SER A 238 -5.92 -10.68 -12.16
CA SER A 238 -6.44 -10.42 -10.81
C SER A 238 -7.73 -9.60 -10.84
N ASN A 239 -8.58 -9.79 -9.82
CA ASN A 239 -9.75 -8.94 -9.58
C ASN A 239 -9.41 -7.68 -8.77
N SER A 240 -8.12 -7.43 -8.49
CA SER A 240 -7.67 -6.32 -7.66
C SER A 240 -7.63 -5.01 -8.45
N GLN A 241 -7.98 -3.91 -7.79
CA GLN A 241 -7.62 -2.58 -8.26
C GLN A 241 -6.19 -2.25 -7.86
N TRP A 242 -5.34 -1.97 -8.86
CA TRP A 242 -3.92 -1.69 -8.64
C TRP A 242 -3.65 -0.18 -8.65
N PHE A 243 -3.02 0.30 -7.58
CA PHE A 243 -2.40 1.62 -7.51
C PHE A 243 -0.90 1.42 -7.44
N ILE A 244 -0.24 1.59 -8.57
CA ILE A 244 1.21 1.42 -8.69
C ILE A 244 1.88 2.76 -8.94
N THR A 245 3.12 2.90 -8.46
CA THR A 245 4.02 3.94 -8.96
C THR A 245 5.09 3.29 -9.82
N THR A 246 5.53 4.02 -10.84
CA THR A 246 6.65 3.66 -11.71
C THR A 246 7.43 4.92 -12.06
N GLN A 247 8.75 4.78 -12.14
CA GLN A 247 9.67 5.73 -12.77
C GLN A 247 10.22 5.17 -14.09
N SER A 248 9.86 3.94 -14.44
CA SER A 248 10.26 3.26 -15.67
C SER A 248 9.27 3.55 -16.80
N MET A 249 9.74 4.29 -17.82
CA MET A 249 9.01 4.42 -19.08
C MET A 249 8.84 3.10 -19.80
N GLU A 250 9.82 2.19 -19.69
CA GLU A 250 9.70 0.84 -20.24
C GLU A 250 8.51 0.09 -19.62
N PHE A 251 8.35 0.14 -18.29
CA PHE A 251 7.21 -0.50 -17.63
C PHE A 251 5.89 0.16 -18.02
N LEU A 252 5.83 1.50 -18.05
CA LEU A 252 4.63 2.23 -18.43
C LEU A 252 4.21 1.90 -19.87
N ASP A 253 5.17 1.89 -20.80
CA ASP A 253 4.93 1.57 -22.20
C ASP A 253 4.43 0.12 -22.38
N TYR A 254 5.04 -0.84 -21.68
CA TYR A 254 4.56 -2.22 -21.67
C TYR A 254 3.15 -2.32 -21.11
N LEU A 255 2.85 -1.65 -19.99
CA LEU A 255 1.52 -1.67 -19.39
C LEU A 255 0.48 -1.11 -20.37
N LEU A 256 0.73 0.06 -20.95
CA LEU A 256 -0.18 0.71 -21.89
C LEU A 256 -0.32 -0.07 -23.19
N THR A 257 0.73 -0.73 -23.65
CA THR A 257 0.69 -1.56 -24.86
C THR A 257 -0.10 -2.85 -24.63
N GLU A 258 0.24 -3.62 -23.59
CA GLU A 258 -0.38 -4.92 -23.28
C GLU A 258 -1.84 -4.84 -22.82
N THR A 259 -2.28 -3.65 -22.40
CA THR A 259 -3.68 -3.39 -22.01
C THR A 259 -4.44 -2.58 -23.05
N ASP A 260 -3.79 -2.15 -24.14
CA ASP A 260 -4.28 -1.13 -25.05
C ASP A 260 -4.73 0.17 -24.35
N GLY A 261 -4.19 0.44 -23.15
CA GLY A 261 -4.58 1.54 -22.29
C GLY A 261 -5.98 1.40 -21.69
N VAL A 262 -6.68 0.29 -21.92
CA VAL A 262 -8.04 0.03 -21.44
C VAL A 262 -8.01 -0.17 -19.93
N ASN A 263 -8.87 0.56 -19.21
CA ASN A 263 -8.96 0.57 -17.75
C ASN A 263 -7.69 1.02 -17.02
N VAL A 264 -6.75 1.70 -17.70
CA VAL A 264 -5.59 2.33 -17.08
C VAL A 264 -5.83 3.83 -16.92
N MET A 265 -5.51 4.37 -15.76
CA MET A 265 -5.50 5.81 -15.49
C MET A 265 -4.10 6.22 -15.02
N VAL A 266 -3.49 7.18 -15.72
CA VAL A 266 -2.16 7.67 -15.42
C VAL A 266 -2.27 9.00 -14.67
N TYR A 267 -1.58 9.09 -13.54
CA TYR A 267 -1.46 10.32 -12.75
C TYR A 267 -0.01 10.79 -12.81
N GLU A 268 0.24 11.85 -13.56
CA GLU A 268 1.55 12.49 -13.66
C GLU A 268 1.69 13.56 -12.58
N PHE A 269 2.74 13.46 -11.76
CA PHE A 269 3.01 14.37 -10.67
C PHE A 269 4.12 15.35 -11.06
N MET A 270 3.79 16.63 -11.20
CA MET A 270 4.73 17.71 -11.54
C MET A 270 4.90 18.69 -10.38
N ARG A 271 6.13 19.01 -10.00
CA ARG A 271 6.41 20.10 -9.04
C ARG A 271 6.48 21.44 -9.76
N ARG A 272 5.74 22.45 -9.30
CA ARG A 272 5.88 23.84 -9.74
C ARG A 272 6.04 24.76 -8.53
N GLY A 273 7.29 25.11 -8.21
CA GLY A 273 7.61 25.87 -7.01
C GLY A 273 7.23 25.10 -5.72
N ASN A 274 6.26 25.65 -4.98
CA ASN A 274 5.75 25.08 -3.73
C ASN A 274 4.44 24.29 -3.91
N SER A 275 3.88 24.23 -5.12
CA SER A 275 2.69 23.44 -5.43
C SER A 275 3.04 22.18 -6.22
N ILE A 276 2.21 21.16 -6.04
CA ILE A 276 2.23 19.93 -6.81
C ILE A 276 1.03 19.99 -7.75
N HIS A 277 1.28 19.77 -9.02
CA HIS A 277 0.25 19.65 -10.04
C HIS A 277 0.15 18.17 -10.40
N ILE A 278 -1.06 17.63 -10.30
CA ILE A 278 -1.36 16.26 -10.71
C ILE A 278 -2.14 16.38 -12.01
N LYS A 279 -1.59 15.81 -13.09
CA LYS A 279 -2.29 15.69 -14.36
C LYS A 279 -2.82 14.28 -14.47
N GLN A 280 -4.14 14.16 -14.59
CA GLN A 280 -4.81 12.90 -14.86
C GLN A 280 -4.90 12.68 -16.37
N ILE A 281 -4.53 11.49 -16.84
CA ILE A 281 -4.43 11.13 -18.24
C ILE A 281 -5.04 9.73 -18.40
N GLU A 282 -6.03 9.59 -19.28
CA GLU A 282 -6.57 8.27 -19.63
C GLU A 282 -5.49 7.42 -20.31
N GLY A 283 -5.47 6.11 -20.06
CA GLY A 283 -4.43 5.21 -20.55
C GLY A 283 -4.29 5.20 -22.08
N SER A 284 -5.40 5.24 -22.82
CA SER A 284 -5.40 5.33 -24.28
C SER A 284 -4.64 6.56 -24.78
N TYR A 285 -4.88 7.72 -24.17
CA TYR A 285 -4.20 8.97 -24.50
C TYR A 285 -2.76 8.99 -23.98
N ALA A 286 -2.50 8.38 -22.82
CA ALA A 286 -1.15 8.22 -22.31
C ALA A 286 -0.27 7.38 -23.25
N LYS A 287 -0.83 6.40 -23.97
CA LYS A 287 -0.12 5.58 -24.97
C LYS A 287 0.28 6.40 -26.19
N GLU A 288 -0.53 7.36 -26.60
CA GLU A 288 -0.19 8.30 -27.67
C GLU A 288 0.92 9.26 -27.19
N LEU A 289 0.81 9.75 -25.96
CA LEU A 289 1.79 10.63 -25.34
C LEU A 289 3.10 9.94 -24.97
N SER A 290 3.12 8.62 -24.69
CA SER A 290 4.34 7.91 -24.28
C SER A 290 5.44 7.99 -25.35
N GLN A 291 5.05 8.11 -26.61
CA GLN A 291 5.95 8.36 -27.74
C GLN A 291 6.63 9.76 -27.64
N GLU A 292 5.96 10.74 -27.04
CA GLU A 292 6.47 12.10 -26.79
C GLU A 292 7.17 12.24 -25.42
N LEU A 293 6.80 11.42 -24.43
CA LEU A 293 7.33 11.38 -23.06
C LEU A 293 8.70 10.67 -22.95
N SER A 294 9.51 10.66 -24.01
CA SER A 294 10.79 9.93 -24.12
C SER A 294 11.93 10.44 -23.20
N GLU A 295 11.61 11.00 -22.04
CA GLU A 295 12.57 11.33 -20.99
C GLU A 295 12.51 10.25 -19.90
N ASP A 296 13.63 9.55 -19.69
CA ASP A 296 13.80 8.62 -18.57
C ASP A 296 13.61 9.40 -17.25
N LEU A 297 12.56 9.09 -16.50
CA LEU A 297 12.21 9.77 -15.25
C LEU A 297 13.04 9.30 -14.05
N ARG A 298 13.95 8.33 -14.25
CA ARG A 298 14.88 7.86 -13.21
C ARG A 298 15.98 8.90 -13.01
N GLY A 299 16.14 9.38 -11.77
CA GLY A 299 17.22 10.29 -11.39
C GLY A 299 16.83 11.77 -11.21
N ALA A 300 15.55 12.13 -11.40
CA ALA A 300 15.03 13.46 -11.10
C ALA A 300 14.54 13.59 -9.63
N CYS A 301 15.34 13.11 -8.67
CA CYS A 301 15.11 13.30 -7.23
C CYS A 301 16.20 14.18 -6.62
#